data_AF-A0A954K6K4-F1
#
_entry.id   AF-A0A954K6K4-F1
#
_cell.length_a   1.000
_cell.length_b   1.000
_cell.length_c   1.000
_cell.angle_alpha   90.00
_cell.angle_beta   90.00
_cell.angle_gamma   90.00
#
_symmetry.space_group_name_H-M   'P 1'
#
loop_
_entity.id
_entity.type
_entity.pdbx_description
1 polymer ?
#
loop_
_entity_poly.entity_id
_entity_poly.type
_entity_poly.pdbx_seq_one_letter_code
_entity_poly.pdbx_strand_id
1 'polypeptide(L)'
;MHRFQKQLRSPLMSVGMGALLCGVLTLAIQAEEKKATPEKKAEQKVEPPLVTVKAQPVFYPVLTKREELIDSMLKRNTHAQFPKVPLHETMVYFSELHNIPILLQDKYLEEVGITREELIDVKFTDQSLQNVLEYILE
;
A
#
# COMPACT_ATOMS: atom_id res chain seq x y z
N MET A 1 -14.37 50.55 -42.84
CA MET A 1 -15.60 50.91 -42.11
C MET A 1 -15.94 49.81 -41.10
N HIS A 2 -16.17 50.23 -39.86
CA HIS A 2 -16.89 49.59 -38.73
C HIS A 2 -16.73 48.11 -38.33
N ARG A 3 -16.33 47.97 -37.07
CA ARG A 3 -16.42 46.84 -36.13
C ARG A 3 -17.87 46.33 -35.96
N PHE A 4 -18.07 45.02 -35.76
CA PHE A 4 -19.16 44.43 -34.96
C PHE A 4 -18.73 42.99 -34.55
N GLN A 5 -18.15 42.78 -33.36
CA GLN A 5 -18.76 42.56 -32.02
C GLN A 5 -19.01 41.08 -31.69
N LYS A 6 -18.14 40.54 -30.82
CA LYS A 6 -18.38 39.41 -29.92
C LYS A 6 -19.40 39.81 -28.85
N GLN A 7 -20.41 38.99 -28.57
CA GLN A 7 -21.08 38.79 -27.26
C GLN A 7 -21.74 37.40 -27.30
N LEU A 8 -21.21 36.34 -26.67
CA LEU A 8 -21.26 35.99 -25.24
C LEU A 8 -22.62 36.26 -24.57
N ARG A 9 -23.53 35.29 -24.64
CA ARG A 9 -24.70 35.16 -23.75
C ARG A 9 -25.04 33.69 -23.48
N SER A 10 -24.77 33.24 -22.27
CA SER A 10 -25.59 32.28 -21.50
C SER A 10 -26.11 33.05 -20.29
N PRO A 11 -27.33 32.81 -19.78
CA PRO A 11 -27.43 31.84 -18.68
C PRO A 11 -28.79 31.11 -18.47
N LEU A 12 -28.71 29.98 -17.76
CA LEU A 12 -29.59 29.49 -16.67
C LEU A 12 -31.09 29.19 -16.91
N MET A 13 -31.46 27.91 -16.72
CA MET A 13 -32.40 27.38 -15.70
C MET A 13 -33.32 26.27 -16.23
N SER A 14 -33.20 25.05 -15.67
CA SER A 14 -34.38 24.24 -15.31
C SER A 14 -33.96 23.13 -14.33
N VAL A 15 -34.37 23.32 -13.08
CA VAL A 15 -34.32 22.33 -12.01
C VAL A 15 -35.51 21.38 -12.21
N GLY A 16 -35.24 20.11 -12.49
CA GLY A 16 -36.24 19.04 -12.52
C GLY A 16 -36.05 18.10 -11.34
N MET A 17 -36.70 18.40 -10.21
CA MET A 17 -36.95 17.42 -9.14
C MET A 17 -37.88 16.33 -9.68
N GLY A 18 -37.42 15.07 -9.69
CA GLY A 18 -38.23 13.89 -9.99
C GLY A 18 -38.08 12.86 -8.87
N ALA A 19 -39.20 12.53 -8.24
CA ALA A 19 -39.32 11.80 -6.99
C ALA A 19 -38.97 10.30 -7.05
N LEU A 20 -38.20 9.87 -6.05
CA LEU A 20 -38.38 8.71 -5.16
C LEU A 20 -39.38 7.61 -5.58
N LEU A 21 -38.87 6.40 -5.85
CA LEU A 21 -39.59 5.14 -5.62
C LEU A 21 -38.60 4.05 -5.14
N CYS A 22 -38.68 3.73 -3.84
CA CYS A 22 -38.07 2.53 -3.25
C CYS A 22 -38.86 1.29 -3.67
N GLY A 23 -38.20 0.34 -4.34
CA GLY A 23 -38.76 -0.99 -4.60
C GLY A 23 -37.98 -2.05 -3.84
N VAL A 24 -38.52 -2.50 -2.71
CA VAL A 24 -38.10 -3.75 -2.04
C VAL A 24 -38.99 -4.86 -2.58
N LEU A 25 -38.41 -5.83 -3.29
CA LEU A 25 -39.10 -7.02 -3.77
C LEU A 25 -38.70 -8.21 -2.89
N THR A 26 -39.62 -8.61 -2.00
CA THR A 26 -39.60 -9.86 -1.24
C THR A 26 -40.53 -10.88 -1.89
N LEU A 27 -40.00 -12.01 -2.36
CA LEU A 27 -40.73 -13.27 -2.67
C LEU A 27 -39.68 -14.41 -2.69
N ALA A 28 -39.89 -15.64 -2.25
CA ALA A 28 -40.95 -16.31 -1.51
C ALA A 28 -40.34 -17.62 -0.93
N ILE A 29 -40.81 -18.03 0.25
CA ILE A 29 -40.54 -19.33 0.85
C ILE A 29 -41.25 -20.40 0.00
N GLN A 30 -40.54 -21.43 -0.45
CA GLN A 30 -41.15 -22.69 -0.90
C GLN A 30 -40.86 -23.79 0.11
N ALA A 31 -41.93 -24.29 0.70
CA ALA A 31 -42.01 -25.56 1.39
C ALA A 31 -42.57 -26.60 0.42
N GLU A 32 -41.90 -27.74 0.24
CA GLU A 32 -42.62 -29.02 0.14
C GLU A 32 -41.70 -30.20 0.43
N GLU A 33 -42.29 -31.13 1.18
CA GLU A 33 -41.79 -32.30 1.85
C GLU A 33 -41.83 -33.52 0.91
N LYS A 34 -40.79 -34.38 0.90
CA LYS A 34 -41.01 -35.82 0.67
C LYS A 34 -39.89 -36.70 1.25
N LYS A 35 -40.38 -37.64 2.08
CA LYS A 35 -39.72 -38.55 3.02
C LYS A 35 -38.82 -39.62 2.39
N ALA A 36 -37.74 -39.99 3.10
CA ALA A 36 -37.32 -41.39 3.33
C ALA A 36 -36.25 -41.46 4.46
N THR A 37 -36.51 -42.27 5.49
CA THR A 37 -35.60 -42.73 6.57
C THR A 37 -35.29 -44.22 6.27
N PRO A 38 -34.08 -44.82 6.45
CA PRO A 38 -33.41 -44.97 7.76
C PRO A 38 -31.86 -45.06 7.84
N GLU A 39 -31.36 -44.80 9.06
CA GLU A 39 -30.12 -45.21 9.76
C GLU A 39 -28.93 -45.85 9.01
N LYS A 40 -27.72 -45.27 9.18
CA LYS A 40 -26.55 -45.95 9.78
C LYS A 40 -25.31 -45.05 9.99
N LYS A 41 -24.76 -45.18 11.20
CA LYS A 41 -23.34 -45.09 11.61
C LYS A 41 -22.54 -43.79 11.36
N ALA A 42 -22.32 -43.11 12.49
CA ALA A 42 -21.05 -42.56 12.97
C ALA A 42 -19.84 -42.62 12.02
N GLU A 43 -19.39 -41.45 11.59
CA GLU A 43 -17.95 -41.16 11.49
C GLU A 43 -17.67 -39.81 12.16
N GLN A 44 -16.95 -39.96 13.25
CA GLN A 44 -16.37 -38.94 14.09
C GLN A 44 -15.30 -38.19 13.29
N LYS A 45 -15.67 -37.06 12.68
CA LYS A 45 -14.71 -36.04 12.28
C LYS A 45 -14.55 -35.10 13.47
N VAL A 46 -13.52 -35.37 14.28
CA VAL A 46 -13.06 -34.42 15.31
C VAL A 46 -12.56 -33.20 14.55
N GLU A 47 -13.41 -32.19 14.42
CA GLU A 47 -12.95 -30.86 14.05
C GLU A 47 -12.04 -30.38 15.19
N PRO A 48 -10.81 -29.91 14.90
CA PRO A 48 -9.98 -29.30 15.93
C PRO A 48 -10.77 -28.12 16.52
N PRO A 49 -10.74 -27.92 17.85
CA PRO A 49 -11.50 -26.85 18.46
C PRO A 49 -11.07 -25.55 17.81
N LEU A 50 -12.04 -24.78 17.30
CA LEU A 50 -11.87 -23.37 17.00
C LEU A 50 -11.45 -22.70 18.30
N VAL A 51 -10.14 -22.68 18.55
CA VAL A 51 -9.55 -21.83 19.57
C VAL A 51 -9.88 -20.43 19.07
N THR A 52 -10.92 -19.84 19.65
CA THR A 52 -11.10 -18.40 19.67
C THR A 52 -9.86 -17.85 20.38
N VAL A 53 -8.78 -17.69 19.61
CA VAL A 53 -7.65 -16.86 19.99
C VAL A 53 -8.28 -15.49 20.11
N LYS A 54 -8.59 -15.08 21.34
CA LYS A 54 -8.85 -13.69 21.66
C LYS A 54 -7.66 -12.94 21.10
N ALA A 55 -7.87 -12.26 19.98
CA ALA A 55 -6.85 -11.46 19.33
C ALA A 55 -6.32 -10.52 20.41
N GLN A 56 -5.11 -10.80 20.88
CA GLN A 56 -4.45 -9.92 21.83
C GLN A 56 -4.39 -8.54 21.16
N PRO A 57 -4.78 -7.46 21.86
CA PRO A 57 -4.74 -6.14 21.27
C PRO A 57 -3.32 -5.88 20.81
N VAL A 58 -3.18 -5.57 19.53
CA VAL A 58 -1.89 -5.28 18.89
C VAL A 58 -1.31 -4.06 19.61
N PHE A 59 -0.33 -4.31 20.51
CA PHE A 59 0.27 -3.34 21.43
C PHE A 59 1.33 -2.44 20.75
N TYR A 60 1.25 -2.25 19.43
CA TYR A 60 2.17 -1.35 18.76
C TYR A 60 1.58 0.07 18.76
N PRO A 61 2.36 1.08 19.18
CA PRO A 61 1.90 2.45 19.07
C PRO A 61 1.61 2.77 17.61
N VAL A 62 0.56 3.57 17.38
CA VAL A 62 0.27 4.10 16.04
C VAL A 62 1.43 4.98 15.62
N LEU A 63 1.83 4.88 14.35
CA LEU A 63 2.89 5.72 13.79
C LEU A 63 2.51 7.19 13.92
N THR A 64 3.47 8.01 14.29
CA THR A 64 3.36 9.47 14.18
C THR A 64 3.30 9.87 12.71
N LYS A 65 2.74 11.05 12.41
CA LYS A 65 2.69 11.59 11.03
C LYS A 65 4.05 11.62 10.32
N ARG A 66 5.13 11.81 11.09
CA ARG A 66 6.50 11.82 10.55
C ARG A 66 6.95 10.42 10.16
N GLU A 67 6.65 9.42 10.98
CA GLU A 67 6.98 8.02 10.70
C GLU A 67 6.15 7.50 9.52
N GLU A 68 4.86 7.86 9.43
CA GLU A 68 4.02 7.54 8.27
C GLU A 68 4.59 8.14 6.97
N LEU A 69 5.10 9.37 7.02
CA LEU A 69 5.76 10.00 5.87
C LEU A 69 6.99 9.21 5.46
N ILE A 70 7.89 8.88 6.41
CA ILE A 70 9.11 8.12 6.12
C ILE A 70 8.75 6.75 5.52
N ASP A 71 7.80 6.04 6.12
CA ASP A 71 7.31 4.75 5.63
C ASP A 71 6.79 4.85 4.19
N SER A 72 6.02 5.90 3.88
CA SER A 72 5.54 6.14 2.51
C SER A 72 6.66 6.43 1.50
N MET A 73 7.73 7.10 1.93
CA MET A 73 8.87 7.41 1.07
C MET A 73 9.75 6.19 0.83
N LEU A 74 9.90 5.31 1.83
CA LEU A 74 10.63 4.04 1.72
C LEU A 74 9.92 3.06 0.79
N LYS A 75 8.59 3.05 0.79
CA LYS A 75 7.77 2.18 -0.08
C LYS A 75 7.66 2.68 -1.51
N ARG A 76 8.09 3.91 -1.80
CA ARG A 76 8.04 4.48 -3.15
C ARG A 76 9.05 3.78 -4.05
N ASN A 77 8.64 3.47 -5.28
CA ASN A 77 9.52 2.90 -6.29
C ASN A 77 10.57 3.90 -6.76
N THR A 78 11.78 3.40 -6.99
CA THR A 78 12.96 4.14 -7.40
C THR A 78 13.58 3.51 -8.63
N HIS A 79 14.31 4.34 -9.37
CA HIS A 79 15.08 3.93 -10.53
C HIS A 79 16.47 4.53 -10.36
N ALA A 80 17.49 3.68 -10.26
CA ALA A 80 18.85 4.12 -10.00
C ALA A 80 19.86 3.21 -10.69
N GLN A 81 20.94 3.81 -11.17
CA GLN A 81 22.07 3.09 -11.75
C GLN A 81 23.35 3.70 -11.22
N PHE A 82 24.13 2.90 -10.53
CA PHE A 82 25.39 3.30 -9.91
C PHE A 82 26.51 2.48 -10.54
N PRO A 83 27.19 2.98 -11.59
CA PRO A 83 28.31 2.29 -12.17
C PRO A 83 29.60 2.60 -11.38
N LYS A 84 29.87 1.83 -10.33
CA LYS A 84 31.04 2.01 -9.43
C LYS A 84 31.06 3.37 -8.74
N VAL A 85 29.96 3.68 -8.07
CA VAL A 85 29.80 4.93 -7.31
C VAL A 85 30.03 4.65 -5.82
N PRO A 86 30.74 5.51 -5.08
CA PRO A 86 30.91 5.34 -3.64
C PRO A 86 29.59 5.20 -2.87
N LEU A 87 29.60 4.40 -1.80
CA LEU A 87 28.45 4.17 -0.93
C LEU A 87 27.88 5.48 -0.36
N HIS A 88 28.74 6.40 0.10
CA HIS A 88 28.27 7.67 0.64
C HIS A 88 27.56 8.54 -0.41
N GLU A 89 28.05 8.60 -1.64
CA GLU A 89 27.39 9.34 -2.73
C GLU A 89 26.05 8.70 -3.08
N THR A 90 26.00 7.37 -3.08
CA THR A 90 24.77 6.59 -3.30
C THR A 90 23.70 6.91 -2.25
N MET A 91 24.08 7.02 -0.97
CA MET A 91 23.16 7.38 0.10
C MET A 91 22.68 8.84 0.01
N VAL A 92 23.57 9.77 -0.35
CA VAL A 92 23.21 11.17 -0.60
C VAL A 92 22.19 11.28 -1.72
N TYR A 93 22.41 10.56 -2.82
CA TYR A 93 21.48 10.52 -3.95
C TYR A 93 20.07 10.09 -3.52
N PHE A 94 19.95 9.00 -2.75
CA PHE A 94 18.65 8.54 -2.28
C PHE A 94 18.01 9.50 -1.27
N SER A 95 18.83 10.14 -0.42
CA SER A 95 18.36 11.15 0.53
C SER A 95 17.70 12.32 -0.20
N GLU A 96 18.31 12.80 -1.28
CA GLU A 96 17.79 13.88 -2.12
C GLU A 96 16.56 13.44 -2.92
N LEU A 97 16.61 12.26 -3.54
CA LEU A 97 15.52 11.74 -4.37
C LEU A 97 14.23 11.52 -3.57
N HIS A 98 14.33 11.00 -2.35
CA HIS A 98 13.17 10.67 -1.52
C HIS A 98 12.82 11.76 -0.49
N ASN A 99 13.60 12.85 -0.43
CA ASN A 99 13.42 13.94 0.53
C ASN A 99 13.32 13.45 1.98
N ILE A 100 14.09 12.41 2.32
CA ILE A 100 14.25 11.89 3.68
C ILE A 100 15.74 11.84 4.02
N PRO A 101 16.15 12.22 5.23
CA PRO A 101 17.56 12.14 5.61
C PRO A 101 17.99 10.68 5.72
N ILE A 102 18.98 10.28 4.92
CA ILE A 102 19.63 8.98 5.01
C ILE A 102 21.08 9.20 5.46
N LEU A 103 21.44 8.65 6.62
CA LEU A 103 22.73 8.86 7.26
C LEU A 103 23.47 7.53 7.44
N LEU A 104 24.70 7.48 6.95
CA LEU A 104 25.64 6.41 7.26
C LEU A 104 26.23 6.63 8.64
N GLN A 105 26.25 5.56 9.42
CA GLN A 105 26.78 5.58 10.78
C GLN A 105 28.08 4.77 10.82
N ASP A 106 29.21 5.47 11.00
CA ASP A 106 30.56 4.88 10.90
C ASP A 106 30.75 3.68 11.82
N LYS A 107 30.21 3.76 13.03
CA LYS A 107 30.25 2.67 13.99
C LYS A 107 29.74 1.35 13.39
N TYR A 108 28.63 1.37 12.67
CA TYR A 108 28.04 0.15 12.11
C TYR A 108 28.75 -0.30 10.83
N LEU A 109 29.30 0.64 10.05
CA LEU A 109 30.11 0.31 8.87
C LEU A 109 31.42 -0.38 9.28
N GLU A 110 32.07 0.09 10.34
CA GLU A 110 33.28 -0.51 10.89
C GLU A 110 33.03 -1.94 11.42
N GLU A 111 31.88 -2.19 12.04
CA GLU A 111 31.50 -3.52 12.56
C GLU A 111 31.36 -4.57 11.45
N VAL A 112 30.95 -4.17 10.23
CA VAL A 112 30.83 -5.04 9.06
C VAL A 112 32.04 -4.98 8.12
N GLY A 113 33.04 -4.14 8.42
CA GLY A 113 34.26 -3.99 7.62
C GLY A 113 34.07 -3.24 6.30
N ILE A 114 32.99 -2.46 6.17
CA ILE A 114 32.65 -1.66 4.99
C ILE A 114 33.15 -0.23 5.17
N THR A 115 33.56 0.43 4.08
CA THR A 115 33.97 1.84 4.10
C THR A 115 32.98 2.71 3.33
N ARG A 116 32.97 4.01 3.61
CA ARG A 116 32.10 4.98 2.90
C ARG A 116 32.46 5.12 1.42
N GLU A 117 33.70 4.77 1.09
CA GLU A 117 34.31 4.83 -0.24
C GLU A 117 34.08 3.55 -1.03
N GLU A 118 33.44 2.53 -0.43
CA GLU A 118 33.14 1.28 -1.11
C GLU A 118 32.28 1.50 -2.35
N LEU A 119 32.69 0.87 -3.45
CA LEU A 119 32.10 1.10 -4.76
C LEU A 119 30.90 0.22 -4.98
N ILE A 120 29.77 0.85 -5.24
CA ILE A 120 28.50 0.19 -5.58
C ILE A 120 28.39 0.10 -7.10
N ASP A 121 28.17 -1.11 -7.63
CA ASP A 121 28.00 -1.39 -9.07
C ASP A 121 26.69 -2.14 -9.34
N VAL A 122 25.58 -1.40 -9.32
CA VAL A 122 24.22 -1.98 -9.35
C VAL A 122 23.27 -1.15 -10.20
N LYS A 123 22.19 -1.79 -10.64
CA LYS A 123 21.10 -1.15 -11.37
C LYS A 123 19.75 -1.64 -10.84
N PHE A 124 18.91 -0.69 -10.46
CA PHE A 124 17.54 -0.93 -10.00
C PHE A 124 16.54 -0.27 -10.92
N THR A 125 15.42 -0.95 -11.14
CA THR A 125 14.31 -0.47 -11.95
C THR A 125 13.03 -0.89 -11.26
N ASP A 126 12.17 0.09 -10.97
CA ASP A 126 10.87 -0.10 -10.35
C ASP A 126 10.90 -0.92 -9.04
N GLN A 127 11.88 -0.65 -8.18
CA GLN A 127 12.03 -1.27 -6.85
C GLN A 127 11.77 -0.26 -5.75
N SER A 128 11.18 -0.67 -4.62
CA SER A 128 11.02 0.22 -3.46
C SER A 128 12.38 0.68 -2.94
N LEU A 129 12.46 1.90 -2.38
CA LEU A 129 13.69 2.37 -1.76
C LEU A 129 14.14 1.42 -0.65
N GLN A 130 13.20 0.88 0.12
CA GLN A 130 13.50 -0.10 1.16
C GLN A 130 14.28 -1.31 0.62
N ASN A 131 13.78 -1.96 -0.44
CA ASN A 131 14.43 -3.13 -1.02
C ASN A 131 15.79 -2.78 -1.63
N VAL A 132 15.89 -1.58 -2.23
CA VAL A 132 17.14 -1.09 -2.81
C VAL A 132 18.20 -0.89 -1.73
N LEU A 133 17.84 -0.27 -0.61
CA LEU A 133 18.75 -0.07 0.52
C LEU A 133 19.15 -1.40 1.16
N GLU A 134 18.22 -2.34 1.29
CA GLU A 134 18.52 -3.69 1.77
C GLU A 134 19.54 -4.40 0.87
N TYR A 135 19.35 -4.37 -0.45
CA TYR A 135 20.29 -4.97 -1.39
C TYR A 135 21.68 -4.33 -1.38
N ILE A 136 21.78 -3.01 -1.17
CA ILE A 136 23.07 -2.30 -1.13
C ILE A 136 23.85 -2.63 0.16
N LEU A 137 23.15 -2.99 1.23
CA LEU A 137 23.73 -3.15 2.57
C LEU A 137 23.84 -4.62 3.03
N GLU A 138 23.34 -5.58 2.25
CA GLU A 138 23.64 -7.02 2.37
C GLU A 138 25.03 -7.35 1.81
#